data_AF-A0A8H7FWD7-F1
#
_entry.id   AF-A0A8H7FWD7-F1
#
_cell.length_a   1.000
_cell.length_b   1.000
_cell.length_c   1.000
_cell.angle_alpha   90.00
_cell.angle_beta   90.00
_cell.angle_gamma   90.00
#
_symmetry.space_group_name_H-M   'P 1'
#
loop_
_entity.id
_entity.type
_entity.pdbx_description
1 polymer ?
#
loop_
_entity_poly.entity_id
_entity_poly.type
_entity_poly.pdbx_seq_one_letter_code
_entity_poly.pdbx_strand_id
1 'polypeptide(L)'
;MATSLRHVWLGPGTTTCLLLPWMALESWGGEQASPEDFVDVLTKCPNLSECTSMKFFEYSSLTTPATPLHHQRLHTLAISLVSPNEFHYFFNSLVLPGLLDLRISTRRGTIWSPQDFSHFLDRSSCILRRLVLSPGTGFSAINLIDIISLVPSLTEFEFVENRYSDEAAAVNHAVLHGLIRGAAAAAPLLPNLQTLSLIGRLARDLPAALIAVLRSRTQPPYAFRALFLQLHAAEEGADAEPANVLSAADARTVQLALADTAIAVTVCEAGGTQGSAAFPPTLKMGYHARPVLRA
;
A
#
# COMPACT_ATOMS: atom_id res chain seq x y z
N MET A 1 -24.75 -6.99 -28.11
CA MET A 1 -24.37 -6.32 -26.85
C MET A 1 -23.68 -7.34 -25.96
N ALA A 2 -22.47 -7.07 -25.50
CA ALA A 2 -21.71 -7.99 -24.66
C ALA A 2 -22.21 -7.91 -23.20
N THR A 3 -23.15 -8.77 -22.81
CA THR A 3 -23.74 -8.80 -21.46
C THR A 3 -22.83 -9.43 -20.39
N SER A 4 -21.62 -9.87 -20.74
CA SER A 4 -20.72 -10.63 -19.86
C SER A 4 -19.45 -9.89 -19.43
N LEU A 5 -19.32 -8.59 -19.73
CA LEU A 5 -18.12 -7.84 -19.37
C LEU A 5 -18.17 -7.46 -17.87
N ARG A 6 -17.36 -8.14 -17.05
CA ARG A 6 -17.25 -7.91 -15.59
C ARG A 6 -15.98 -7.18 -15.17
N HIS A 7 -14.95 -7.29 -16.02
CA HIS A 7 -13.63 -6.71 -15.78
C HIS A 7 -13.30 -5.79 -16.94
N VAL A 8 -12.97 -4.55 -16.62
CA VAL A 8 -12.57 -3.56 -17.63
C VAL A 8 -11.24 -2.96 -17.23
N TRP A 9 -10.32 -2.92 -18.20
CA TRP A 9 -9.09 -2.16 -18.08
C TRP A 9 -9.09 -1.05 -19.13
N LEU A 10 -9.17 0.20 -18.69
CA LEU A 10 -9.17 1.36 -19.59
C LEU A 10 -7.78 1.96 -19.69
N GLY A 11 -7.36 2.24 -20.93
CA GLY A 11 -6.21 3.10 -21.18
C GLY A 11 -6.56 4.57 -20.93
N PRO A 12 -5.55 5.44 -20.85
CA PRO A 12 -5.75 6.87 -20.68
C PRO A 12 -6.68 7.46 -21.75
N GLY A 13 -7.65 8.29 -21.32
CA GLY A 13 -8.53 9.08 -22.20
C GLY A 13 -9.77 8.39 -22.77
N THR A 14 -10.25 7.27 -22.19
CA THR A 14 -11.31 6.44 -22.82
C THR A 14 -12.66 6.35 -22.07
N THR A 15 -12.88 7.06 -20.97
CA THR A 15 -14.05 6.83 -20.10
C THR A 15 -15.38 7.40 -20.60
N THR A 16 -15.39 8.52 -21.32
CA THR A 16 -16.64 9.25 -21.60
C THR A 16 -17.44 8.74 -22.80
N CYS A 17 -16.82 7.97 -23.70
CA CYS A 17 -17.47 7.53 -24.96
C CYS A 17 -17.86 6.04 -24.99
N LEU A 18 -17.53 5.26 -23.96
CA LEU A 18 -17.78 3.81 -23.98
C LEU A 18 -19.13 3.45 -23.36
N LEU A 19 -19.96 2.76 -24.14
CA LEU A 19 -21.18 2.11 -23.65
C LEU A 19 -20.80 0.82 -22.91
N LEU A 20 -20.41 0.95 -21.65
CA LEU A 20 -20.10 -0.18 -20.77
C LEU A 20 -21.35 -0.67 -20.04
N PRO A 21 -21.45 -1.98 -19.74
CA PRO A 21 -22.50 -2.51 -18.87
C PRO A 21 -22.16 -2.17 -17.40
N TRP A 22 -22.23 -0.89 -17.03
CA TRP A 22 -21.79 -0.35 -15.73
C TRP A 22 -22.31 -1.15 -14.52
N MET A 23 -23.57 -1.58 -14.58
CA MET A 23 -24.21 -2.37 -13.52
C MET A 23 -23.64 -3.79 -13.38
N ALA A 24 -22.92 -4.32 -14.36
CA ALA A 24 -22.33 -5.66 -14.33
C ALA A 24 -20.83 -5.66 -14.02
N LEU A 25 -20.21 -4.48 -13.89
CA LEU A 25 -18.78 -4.36 -13.61
C LEU A 25 -18.49 -4.70 -12.14
N GLU A 26 -17.54 -5.61 -11.96
CA GLU A 26 -17.03 -6.06 -10.65
C GLU A 26 -15.59 -5.59 -10.43
N SER A 27 -14.82 -5.43 -11.51
CA SER A 27 -13.44 -4.96 -11.43
C SER A 27 -13.18 -3.88 -12.48
N TRP A 28 -12.55 -2.82 -12.03
CA TRP A 28 -12.14 -1.71 -12.87
C TRP A 28 -10.69 -1.37 -12.59
N GLY A 29 -9.89 -1.38 -13.64
CA GLY A 29 -8.57 -0.77 -13.60
C GLY A 29 -8.39 0.16 -14.77
N GLY A 30 -7.39 1.01 -14.66
CA GLY A 30 -7.03 1.86 -15.78
C GLY A 30 -6.13 2.99 -15.36
N GLU A 31 -5.48 3.54 -16.37
CA GLU A 31 -4.66 4.70 -16.16
C GLU A 31 -5.52 5.95 -16.36
N GLN A 32 -5.35 6.92 -15.46
CA GLN A 32 -5.67 8.33 -15.70
C GLN A 32 -7.17 8.67 -15.72
N ALA A 33 -7.72 8.93 -14.52
CA ALA A 33 -9.04 9.54 -14.32
C ALA A 33 -8.91 10.75 -13.38
N SER A 34 -9.82 11.72 -13.43
CA SER A 34 -9.92 12.67 -12.32
C SER A 34 -10.52 11.96 -11.08
N PRO A 35 -10.30 12.47 -9.86
CA PRO A 35 -11.00 11.97 -8.69
C PRO A 35 -12.53 12.04 -8.83
N GLU A 36 -13.05 13.06 -9.52
CA GLU A 36 -14.48 13.24 -9.79
C GLU A 36 -15.01 12.15 -10.72
N ASP A 37 -14.31 11.87 -11.82
CA ASP A 37 -14.64 10.78 -12.74
C ASP A 37 -14.67 9.42 -12.02
N PHE A 38 -13.75 9.22 -11.08
CA PHE A 38 -13.71 8.02 -10.28
C PHE A 38 -14.95 7.87 -9.40
N VAL A 39 -15.36 8.93 -8.70
CA VAL A 39 -16.61 8.97 -7.90
C VAL A 39 -17.84 8.72 -8.79
N ASP A 40 -17.85 9.31 -9.99
CA ASP A 40 -18.93 9.10 -10.97
C ASP A 40 -19.03 7.65 -11.41
N VAL A 41 -17.91 6.97 -11.65
CA VAL A 41 -17.94 5.56 -12.02
C VAL A 41 -18.33 4.68 -10.86
N LEU A 42 -17.88 4.96 -9.63
CA LEU A 42 -18.38 4.26 -8.44
C LEU A 42 -19.91 4.39 -8.30
N THR A 43 -20.46 5.55 -8.64
CA THR A 43 -21.91 5.78 -8.64
C THR A 43 -22.63 4.93 -9.69
N LYS A 44 -22.02 4.74 -10.86
CA LYS A 44 -22.57 3.95 -11.98
C LYS A 44 -22.37 2.43 -11.80
N CYS A 45 -21.41 2.01 -10.97
CA CYS A 45 -20.98 0.62 -10.82
C CYS A 45 -21.23 0.09 -9.39
N PRO A 46 -22.49 -0.08 -8.95
CA PRO A 46 -22.78 -0.51 -7.57
C PRO A 46 -22.24 -1.90 -7.22
N ASN A 47 -21.87 -2.70 -8.24
CA ASN A 47 -21.31 -4.04 -8.09
C ASN A 47 -19.79 -4.07 -8.09
N LEU A 48 -19.13 -2.91 -8.16
CA LEU A 48 -17.67 -2.85 -8.22
C LEU A 48 -17.06 -3.31 -6.90
N SER A 49 -16.33 -4.42 -6.93
CA SER A 49 -15.63 -4.97 -5.78
C SER A 49 -14.15 -4.65 -5.77
N GLU A 50 -13.57 -4.38 -6.92
CA GLU A 50 -12.14 -4.14 -7.06
C GLU A 50 -11.88 -2.93 -7.94
N CYS A 51 -11.07 -2.00 -7.45
CA CYS A 51 -10.53 -0.92 -8.24
C CYS A 51 -9.02 -0.84 -8.12
N THR A 52 -8.31 -0.91 -9.25
CA THR A 52 -6.85 -1.09 -9.23
C THR A 52 -6.13 -0.17 -10.19
N SER A 53 -4.93 0.26 -9.77
CA SER A 53 -4.01 1.05 -10.60
C SER A 53 -4.56 2.41 -11.03
N MET A 54 -5.50 2.98 -10.26
CA MET A 54 -6.02 4.31 -10.52
C MET A 54 -4.93 5.34 -10.29
N LYS A 55 -4.64 6.15 -11.32
CA LYS A 55 -3.72 7.28 -11.22
C LYS A 55 -4.51 8.54 -11.48
N PHE A 56 -4.52 9.45 -10.53
CA PHE A 56 -5.14 10.75 -10.71
C PHE A 56 -4.18 11.74 -11.36
N PHE A 57 -4.75 12.70 -12.08
CA PHE A 57 -4.02 13.86 -12.56
C PHE A 57 -4.19 15.02 -11.60
N GLU A 58 -3.21 15.91 -11.64
CA GLU A 58 -3.29 17.19 -10.97
C GLU A 58 -4.49 18.00 -11.51
N TYR A 59 -5.39 18.35 -10.61
CA TYR A 59 -6.56 19.16 -10.91
C TYR A 59 -6.58 20.40 -10.01
N SER A 60 -6.75 21.57 -10.62
CA SER A 60 -6.65 22.85 -9.92
C SER A 60 -7.89 23.19 -9.09
N SER A 61 -9.03 22.58 -9.39
CA SER A 61 -10.34 22.94 -8.81
C SER A 61 -11.15 21.70 -8.44
N LEU A 62 -10.77 21.03 -7.36
CA LEU A 62 -11.56 19.95 -6.77
C LEU A 62 -12.45 20.53 -5.67
N THR A 63 -13.75 20.24 -5.74
CA THR A 63 -14.71 20.68 -4.73
C THR A 63 -15.31 19.46 -4.04
N THR A 64 -14.96 19.23 -2.77
CA THR A 64 -15.49 18.09 -2.02
C THR A 64 -17.02 18.10 -2.06
N PRO A 65 -17.67 16.99 -2.45
CA PRO A 65 -19.13 16.92 -2.52
C PRO A 65 -19.73 17.11 -1.13
N ALA A 66 -20.89 17.76 -1.07
CA ALA A 66 -21.59 18.00 0.20
C ALA A 66 -22.01 16.70 0.91
N THR A 67 -22.20 15.62 0.16
CA THR A 67 -22.53 14.29 0.69
C THR A 67 -21.54 13.27 0.12
N PRO A 68 -20.76 12.58 0.98
CA PRO A 68 -19.87 11.52 0.54
C PRO A 68 -20.63 10.36 -0.12
N LEU A 69 -20.08 9.81 -1.19
CA LEU A 69 -20.62 8.62 -1.87
C LEU A 69 -20.41 7.37 -1.02
N HIS A 70 -21.49 6.63 -0.78
CA HIS A 70 -21.46 5.39 -0.01
C HIS A 70 -21.41 4.16 -0.92
N HIS A 71 -20.31 3.39 -0.87
CA HIS A 71 -20.11 2.23 -1.74
C HIS A 71 -19.81 0.95 -0.94
N GLN A 72 -20.80 0.06 -0.83
CA GLN A 72 -20.74 -1.10 0.07
C GLN A 72 -19.88 -2.27 -0.44
N ARG A 73 -19.79 -2.46 -1.76
CA ARG A 73 -19.19 -3.67 -2.35
C ARG A 73 -17.71 -3.56 -2.64
N LEU A 74 -17.11 -2.37 -2.52
CA LEU A 74 -15.72 -2.15 -2.87
C LEU A 74 -14.82 -2.71 -1.76
N HIS A 75 -14.13 -3.81 -2.07
CA HIS A 75 -13.27 -4.54 -1.14
C HIS A 75 -11.79 -4.20 -1.34
N THR A 76 -11.39 -3.92 -2.57
CA THR A 76 -10.01 -3.62 -2.95
C THR A 76 -9.93 -2.27 -3.65
N LEU A 77 -9.03 -1.41 -3.20
CA LEU A 77 -8.80 -0.10 -3.77
C LEU A 77 -7.31 0.20 -3.85
N ALA A 78 -6.80 0.44 -5.07
CA ALA A 78 -5.44 0.90 -5.29
C ALA A 78 -5.42 2.22 -6.07
N ILE A 79 -4.97 3.29 -5.40
CA ILE A 79 -4.94 4.65 -5.92
C ILE A 79 -3.54 5.25 -5.87
N SER A 80 -3.26 6.13 -6.82
CA SER A 80 -2.07 6.96 -6.90
C SER A 80 -2.48 8.43 -6.97
N LEU A 81 -2.13 9.19 -5.94
CA LEU A 81 -2.46 10.60 -5.77
C LEU A 81 -1.24 11.46 -6.15
N VAL A 82 -1.47 12.63 -6.73
CA VAL A 82 -0.42 13.53 -7.21
C VAL A 82 -0.37 14.83 -6.40
N SER A 83 -1.48 15.28 -5.84
CA SER A 83 -1.55 16.53 -5.06
C SER A 83 -2.23 16.34 -3.70
N PRO A 84 -1.96 17.25 -2.72
CA PRO A 84 -2.68 17.27 -1.44
C PRO A 84 -4.20 17.46 -1.60
N ASN A 85 -4.62 18.25 -2.60
CA ASN A 85 -6.03 18.50 -2.87
C ASN A 85 -6.76 17.23 -3.33
N GLU A 86 -6.12 16.39 -4.15
CA GLU A 86 -6.66 15.07 -4.52
C GLU A 86 -6.79 14.16 -3.31
N PHE A 87 -5.80 14.15 -2.41
CA PHE A 87 -5.85 13.39 -1.17
C PHE A 87 -7.06 13.80 -0.33
N HIS A 88 -7.18 15.10 -0.06
CA HIS A 88 -8.29 15.65 0.70
C HIS A 88 -9.65 15.37 0.05
N TYR A 89 -9.79 15.66 -1.25
CA TYR A 89 -11.02 15.42 -1.99
C TYR A 89 -11.41 13.94 -1.93
N PHE A 90 -10.48 13.04 -2.28
CA PHE A 90 -10.77 11.61 -2.36
C PHE A 90 -11.23 11.04 -1.03
N PHE A 91 -10.45 11.28 0.03
CA PHE A 91 -10.74 10.74 1.35
C PHE A 91 -11.92 11.42 2.04
N ASN A 92 -12.40 12.58 1.58
CA ASN A 92 -13.64 13.19 2.07
C ASN A 92 -14.86 12.90 1.20
N SER A 93 -14.68 12.40 -0.03
CA SER A 93 -15.78 12.12 -0.96
C SER A 93 -16.38 10.73 -0.83
N LEU A 94 -15.77 9.82 -0.06
CA LEU A 94 -16.13 8.40 -0.06
C LEU A 94 -16.45 7.85 1.33
N VAL A 95 -17.36 6.87 1.38
CA VAL A 95 -17.64 6.00 2.53
C VAL A 95 -17.60 4.55 2.04
N LEU A 96 -16.59 3.79 2.47
CA LEU A 96 -16.28 2.47 1.93
C LEU A 96 -16.30 1.40 3.03
N PRO A 97 -17.48 1.05 3.60
CA PRO A 97 -17.56 0.13 4.74
C PRO A 97 -17.10 -1.30 4.43
N GLY A 98 -17.17 -1.70 3.16
CA GLY A 98 -16.71 -3.02 2.71
C GLY A 98 -15.21 -3.10 2.44
N LEU A 99 -14.44 -2.02 2.60
CA LEU A 99 -13.03 -1.98 2.19
C LEU A 99 -12.15 -2.86 3.09
N LEU A 100 -11.37 -3.74 2.45
CA LEU A 100 -10.49 -4.69 3.12
C LEU A 100 -9.01 -4.52 2.73
N ASP A 101 -8.75 -4.17 1.48
CA ASP A 101 -7.41 -3.95 0.92
C ASP A 101 -7.32 -2.53 0.36
N LEU A 102 -6.41 -1.74 0.93
CA LEU A 102 -6.16 -0.36 0.53
C LEU A 102 -4.69 -0.18 0.16
N ARG A 103 -4.45 0.29 -1.06
CA ARG A 103 -3.14 0.69 -1.56
C ARG A 103 -3.15 2.16 -1.92
N ILE A 104 -2.25 2.91 -1.30
CA ILE A 104 -2.10 4.34 -1.54
C ILE A 104 -0.67 4.59 -1.97
N SER A 105 -0.52 5.19 -3.14
CA SER A 105 0.75 5.73 -3.61
C SER A 105 0.62 7.23 -3.79
N THR A 106 1.63 7.99 -3.42
CA THR A 106 1.62 9.44 -3.63
C THR A 106 2.87 9.87 -4.38
N ARG A 107 2.76 10.85 -5.28
CA ARG A 107 3.93 11.37 -6.00
C ARG A 107 4.81 12.23 -5.08
N ARG A 108 6.00 12.58 -5.60
CA ARG A 108 6.89 13.55 -4.92
C ARG A 108 6.17 14.87 -4.73
N GLY A 109 6.35 15.49 -3.57
CA GLY A 109 5.70 16.76 -3.19
C GLY A 109 4.27 16.61 -2.66
N THR A 110 3.64 15.43 -2.75
CA THR A 110 2.34 15.21 -2.11
C THR A 110 2.54 15.06 -0.60
N ILE A 111 1.98 15.99 0.17
CA ILE A 111 1.96 15.92 1.63
C ILE A 111 0.88 14.93 2.05
N TRP A 112 1.27 13.93 2.84
CA TRP A 112 0.32 13.00 3.45
C TRP A 112 -0.50 13.72 4.53
N SER A 113 -1.82 13.50 4.54
CA SER A 113 -2.72 14.04 5.56
C SER A 113 -3.22 12.91 6.48
N PRO A 114 -2.60 12.70 7.67
CA PRO A 114 -3.09 11.71 8.63
C PRO A 114 -4.53 11.99 9.06
N GLN A 115 -4.92 13.26 9.10
CA GLN A 115 -6.26 13.69 9.51
C GLN A 115 -7.33 13.25 8.50
N ASP A 116 -7.14 13.50 7.20
CA ASP A 116 -8.11 13.08 6.19
C ASP A 116 -8.22 11.55 6.13
N PHE A 117 -7.10 10.85 6.28
CA PHE A 117 -7.09 9.39 6.36
C PHE A 117 -7.84 8.86 7.59
N SER A 118 -7.64 9.49 8.75
CA SER A 118 -8.35 9.15 9.99
C SER A 118 -9.86 9.37 9.85
N HIS A 119 -10.28 10.52 9.34
CA HIS A 119 -11.70 10.82 9.10
C HIS A 119 -12.33 9.84 8.12
N PHE A 120 -11.60 9.43 7.08
CA PHE A 120 -12.07 8.42 6.14
C PHE A 120 -12.31 7.07 6.81
N LEU A 121 -11.38 6.61 7.66
CA LEU A 121 -11.50 5.34 8.38
C LEU A 121 -12.66 5.37 9.37
N ASP A 122 -12.80 6.46 10.13
CA ASP A 122 -13.90 6.65 11.08
C ASP A 122 -15.25 6.61 10.36
N ARG A 123 -15.41 7.44 9.32
CA ARG A 123 -16.64 7.52 8.53
C ARG A 123 -16.97 6.22 7.82
N SER A 124 -15.97 5.52 7.29
CA SER A 124 -16.17 4.25 6.59
C SER A 124 -16.39 3.09 7.55
N SER A 125 -15.89 3.17 8.78
CA SER A 125 -15.93 2.07 9.76
C SER A 125 -15.44 0.74 9.17
N CYS A 126 -14.49 0.81 8.24
CA CYS A 126 -13.99 -0.37 7.53
C CYS A 126 -12.94 -1.12 8.35
N ILE A 127 -12.89 -2.44 8.20
CA ILE A 127 -11.94 -3.31 8.92
C ILE A 127 -10.84 -3.70 7.93
N LEU A 128 -9.89 -2.79 7.73
CA LEU A 128 -8.77 -3.03 6.83
C LEU A 128 -7.96 -4.24 7.30
N ARG A 129 -7.70 -5.15 6.36
CA ARG A 129 -6.85 -6.33 6.54
C ARG A 129 -5.49 -6.13 5.91
N ARG A 130 -5.44 -5.41 4.79
CA ARG A 130 -4.22 -5.10 4.07
C ARG A 130 -4.10 -3.60 3.82
N LEU A 131 -2.90 -3.08 4.08
CA LEU A 131 -2.54 -1.71 3.76
C LEU A 131 -1.18 -1.70 3.05
N VAL A 132 -1.15 -1.05 1.88
CA VAL A 132 0.07 -0.78 1.12
C VAL A 132 0.29 0.72 1.05
N LEU A 133 1.39 1.19 1.61
CA LEU A 133 1.78 2.60 1.59
C LEU A 133 3.01 2.80 0.71
N SER A 134 2.92 3.69 -0.25
CA SER A 134 4.06 4.21 -1.01
C SER A 134 4.02 5.73 -0.96
N PRO A 135 4.43 6.33 0.17
CA PRO A 135 4.32 7.76 0.36
C PRO A 135 5.35 8.53 -0.48
N GLY A 136 5.10 9.82 -0.62
CA GLY A 136 5.91 10.77 -1.38
C GLY A 136 7.13 11.21 -0.58
N THR A 137 7.55 12.45 -0.78
CA THR A 137 8.58 13.12 0.03
C THR A 137 7.92 13.75 1.26
N GLY A 138 8.62 13.92 2.38
CA GLY A 138 8.04 14.53 3.58
C GLY A 138 7.35 13.56 4.53
N PHE A 139 7.45 12.25 4.28
CA PHE A 139 6.74 11.24 5.07
C PHE A 139 7.64 10.69 6.17
N SER A 140 7.33 11.05 7.41
CA SER A 140 8.14 10.73 8.58
C SER A 140 7.72 9.43 9.28
N ALA A 141 8.58 8.94 10.18
CA ALA A 141 8.24 7.84 11.08
C ALA A 141 7.02 8.14 11.97
N ILE A 142 6.82 9.40 12.36
CA ILE A 142 5.66 9.81 13.17
C ILE A 142 4.37 9.62 12.34
N ASN A 143 4.37 10.06 11.08
CA ASN A 143 3.22 9.85 10.20
C ASN A 143 2.91 8.36 10.02
N LEU A 144 3.95 7.54 9.88
CA LEU A 144 3.80 6.09 9.79
C LEU A 144 3.12 5.50 11.03
N ILE A 145 3.59 5.88 12.23
CA ILE A 145 3.02 5.44 13.51
C ILE A 145 1.56 5.87 13.63
N ASP A 146 1.27 7.14 13.33
CA ASP A 146 -0.09 7.68 13.38
C ASP A 146 -1.03 6.86 12.49
N ILE A 147 -0.63 6.58 11.25
CA ILE A 147 -1.45 5.82 10.29
C ILE A 147 -1.68 4.39 10.77
N ILE A 148 -0.61 3.66 11.14
CA ILE A 148 -0.76 2.25 11.52
C ILE A 148 -1.47 2.08 12.86
N SER A 149 -1.47 3.11 13.72
CA SER A 149 -2.25 3.12 14.96
C SER A 149 -3.76 3.16 14.72
N LEU A 150 -4.21 3.73 13.59
CA LEU A 150 -5.62 3.83 13.20
C LEU A 150 -6.19 2.50 12.67
N VAL A 151 -5.34 1.53 12.33
CA VAL A 151 -5.73 0.28 11.66
C VAL A 151 -5.21 -0.98 12.39
N PRO A 152 -5.57 -1.19 13.67
CA PRO A 152 -5.08 -2.33 14.45
C PRO A 152 -5.53 -3.70 13.91
N SER A 153 -6.51 -3.72 12.99
CA SER A 153 -7.01 -4.94 12.34
C SER A 153 -6.09 -5.50 11.24
N LEU A 154 -5.05 -4.78 10.83
CA LEU A 154 -4.19 -5.23 9.73
C LEU A 154 -3.53 -6.58 10.02
N THR A 155 -3.63 -7.47 9.04
CA THR A 155 -2.89 -8.73 8.97
C THR A 155 -1.72 -8.63 8.01
N GLU A 156 -1.79 -7.74 7.03
CA GLU A 156 -0.77 -7.55 6.00
C GLU A 156 -0.41 -6.07 5.88
N PHE A 157 0.87 -5.75 5.99
CA PHE A 157 1.37 -4.39 5.85
C PHE A 157 2.55 -4.36 4.87
N GLU A 158 2.45 -3.47 3.89
CA GLU A 158 3.51 -3.22 2.91
C GLU A 158 3.86 -1.74 2.91
N PHE A 159 5.15 -1.45 3.05
CA PHE A 159 5.68 -0.10 3.02
C PHE A 159 6.74 0.00 1.93
N VAL A 160 6.58 0.98 1.03
CA VAL A 160 7.46 1.26 -0.09
C VAL A 160 8.10 2.63 0.12
N GLU A 161 9.32 2.62 0.64
CA GLU A 161 10.14 3.81 0.88
C GLU A 161 10.51 4.47 -0.46
N ASN A 162 10.31 5.79 -0.52
CA ASN A 162 10.63 6.60 -1.68
C ASN A 162 12.16 6.72 -1.83
N ARG A 163 12.70 6.33 -3.00
CA ARG A 163 14.14 6.38 -3.30
C ARG A 163 14.74 7.79 -3.27
N TYR A 164 13.88 8.80 -3.39
CA TYR A 164 14.27 10.18 -3.61
C TYR A 164 14.01 11.08 -2.40
N SER A 165 13.78 10.48 -1.23
CA SER A 165 13.73 11.22 0.01
C SER A 165 15.14 11.44 0.54
N ASP A 166 15.49 12.69 0.79
CA ASP A 166 16.71 13.06 1.53
C ASP A 166 16.48 12.99 3.05
N GLU A 167 15.26 12.65 3.47
CA GLU A 167 14.86 12.58 4.87
C GLU A 167 15.27 11.25 5.52
N ALA A 168 15.22 11.21 6.85
CA ALA A 168 15.39 9.97 7.59
C ALA A 168 14.33 8.94 7.17
N ALA A 169 14.74 7.67 7.03
CA ALA A 169 13.85 6.58 6.65
C ALA A 169 12.61 6.55 7.56
N ALA A 170 11.42 6.49 6.96
CA ALA A 170 10.17 6.44 7.71
C ALA A 170 10.10 5.19 8.59
N VAL A 171 10.65 4.07 8.11
CA VAL A 171 10.79 2.85 8.89
C VAL A 171 12.09 2.90 9.70
N ASN A 172 11.96 3.21 10.99
CA ASN A 172 13.08 3.29 11.93
C ASN A 172 12.88 2.38 13.16
N HIS A 173 13.81 2.44 14.11
CA HIS A 173 13.75 1.65 15.34
C HIS A 173 12.48 1.90 16.16
N ALA A 174 11.98 3.14 16.22
CA ALA A 174 10.77 3.46 16.98
C ALA A 174 9.52 2.80 16.38
N VAL A 175 9.39 2.81 15.05
CA VAL A 175 8.30 2.12 14.33
C VAL A 175 8.34 0.62 14.62
N LEU A 176 9.52 0.00 14.46
CA LEU A 176 9.67 -1.44 14.69
C LEU A 176 9.47 -1.81 16.16
N HIS A 177 9.96 -1.01 17.10
CA HIS A 177 9.74 -1.23 18.53
C HIS A 177 8.25 -1.21 18.87
N GLY A 178 7.48 -0.30 18.26
CA GLY A 178 6.02 -0.28 18.39
C GLY A 178 5.34 -1.57 17.92
N LEU A 179 5.93 -2.32 16.98
CA LEU A 179 5.42 -3.61 16.51
C LEU A 179 5.76 -4.79 17.44
N ILE A 180 6.59 -4.62 18.48
CA ILE A 180 6.96 -5.71 19.39
C ILE A 180 5.79 -6.02 20.34
N ARG A 181 5.37 -7.30 20.43
CA ARG A 181 4.36 -7.71 21.42
C ARG A 181 4.96 -7.82 22.82
N GLY A 182 4.20 -7.37 23.83
CA GLY A 182 4.60 -7.48 25.23
C GLY A 182 5.63 -6.43 25.69
N ALA A 183 5.89 -5.40 24.88
CA ALA A 183 6.66 -4.25 25.31
C ALA A 183 5.93 -3.56 26.49
N ALA A 184 6.63 -3.37 27.61
CA ALA A 184 6.05 -3.10 28.94
C ALA A 184 5.22 -1.80 29.08
N ALA A 185 5.18 -0.94 28.07
CA ALA A 185 4.66 0.43 28.19
C ALA A 185 3.47 0.79 27.28
N ALA A 186 3.17 0.01 26.23
CA ALA A 186 2.12 0.37 25.27
C ALA A 186 1.48 -0.84 24.60
N ALA A 187 0.23 -0.68 24.14
CA ALA A 187 -0.41 -1.65 23.27
C ALA A 187 0.42 -1.77 21.96
N PRO A 188 0.69 -2.99 21.47
CA PRO A 188 1.51 -3.18 20.29
C PRO A 188 0.79 -2.60 19.05
N LEU A 189 1.55 -1.87 18.22
CA LEU A 189 1.12 -1.47 16.89
C LEU A 189 0.85 -2.73 16.06
N LEU A 190 -0.27 -2.73 15.36
CA LEU A 190 -0.71 -3.83 14.49
C LEU A 190 -0.67 -5.20 15.21
N PRO A 191 -1.48 -5.40 16.26
CA PRO A 191 -1.46 -6.63 17.05
C PRO A 191 -1.72 -7.89 16.21
N ASN A 192 -2.41 -7.78 15.08
CA ASN A 192 -2.79 -8.89 14.21
C ASN A 192 -1.85 -9.11 13.01
N LEU A 193 -0.76 -8.35 12.90
CA LEU A 193 0.15 -8.43 11.75
C LEU A 193 0.76 -9.83 11.60
N GLN A 194 0.58 -10.41 10.41
CA GLN A 194 1.09 -11.71 9.98
C GLN A 194 2.14 -11.58 8.87
N THR A 195 1.98 -10.57 8.01
CA THR A 195 2.88 -10.33 6.87
C THR A 195 3.39 -8.90 6.89
N LEU A 196 4.71 -8.74 6.81
CA LEU A 196 5.37 -7.44 6.67
C LEU A 196 6.19 -7.42 5.37
N SER A 197 6.00 -6.40 4.55
CA SER A 197 6.81 -6.15 3.36
C SER A 197 7.42 -4.77 3.45
N LEU A 198 8.75 -4.69 3.39
CA LEU A 198 9.51 -3.46 3.43
C LEU A 198 10.33 -3.36 2.14
N ILE A 199 10.02 -2.35 1.34
CA ILE A 199 10.63 -2.12 0.04
C ILE A 199 11.34 -0.77 0.09
N GLY A 200 12.66 -0.75 -0.12
CA GLY A 200 13.41 0.48 -0.37
C GLY A 200 14.71 0.62 0.40
N ARG A 201 15.05 1.86 0.76
CA ARG A 201 16.29 2.20 1.49
C ARG A 201 16.02 2.13 2.99
N LEU A 202 16.27 0.96 3.57
CA LEU A 202 16.06 0.69 4.98
C LEU A 202 17.32 1.05 5.79
N ALA A 203 17.17 1.49 7.03
CA ALA A 203 18.31 1.82 7.89
C ALA A 203 19.10 0.57 8.31
N ARG A 204 20.43 0.69 8.38
CA ARG A 204 21.36 -0.42 8.66
C ARG A 204 21.20 -1.04 10.05
N ASP A 205 20.68 -0.30 11.01
CA ASP A 205 20.45 -0.73 12.39
C ASP A 205 19.14 -1.50 12.61
N LEU A 206 18.29 -1.62 11.59
CA LEU A 206 17.01 -2.33 11.67
C LEU A 206 17.08 -3.86 11.88
N PRO A 207 18.13 -4.62 11.51
CA PRO A 207 18.12 -6.08 11.64
C PRO A 207 17.80 -6.57 13.06
N ALA A 208 18.40 -5.97 14.08
CA ALA A 208 18.17 -6.35 15.47
C ALA A 208 16.71 -6.10 15.89
N ALA A 209 16.14 -4.97 15.48
CA ALA A 209 14.74 -4.62 15.74
C ALA A 209 13.76 -5.54 15.00
N LEU A 210 14.04 -5.86 13.73
CA LEU A 210 13.26 -6.82 12.95
C LEU A 210 13.24 -8.20 13.62
N ILE A 211 14.39 -8.72 14.03
CA ILE A 211 14.49 -10.01 14.74
C ILE A 211 13.64 -9.97 16.02
N ALA A 212 13.70 -8.88 16.79
CA ALA A 212 12.89 -8.71 18.00
C ALA A 212 11.38 -8.73 17.70
N VAL A 213 10.92 -8.00 16.68
CA VAL A 213 9.52 -8.00 16.23
C VAL A 213 9.07 -9.42 15.90
N LEU A 214 9.85 -10.12 15.10
CA LEU A 214 9.51 -11.44 14.56
C LEU A 214 9.46 -12.50 15.67
N ARG A 215 10.46 -12.51 16.56
CA ARG A 215 10.49 -13.42 17.71
C ARG A 215 9.33 -13.19 18.68
N SER A 216 8.93 -11.93 18.90
CA SER A 216 7.78 -11.60 19.76
C SER A 216 6.43 -12.09 19.22
N ARG A 217 6.38 -12.52 17.95
CA ARG A 217 5.15 -12.89 17.24
C ARG A 217 5.16 -14.34 16.74
N THR A 218 5.97 -15.21 17.32
CA THR A 218 6.03 -16.64 16.94
C THR A 218 4.83 -17.46 17.46
N GLN A 219 4.13 -16.97 18.49
CA GLN A 219 3.05 -17.71 19.15
C GLN A 219 1.65 -17.38 18.58
N PRO A 220 0.71 -18.36 18.58
CA PRO A 220 -0.68 -18.16 18.17
C PRO A 220 -1.43 -17.18 19.10
N PRO A 221 -2.60 -16.65 18.70
CA PRO A 221 -3.38 -16.98 17.49
C PRO A 221 -2.95 -16.23 16.22
N TYR A 222 -2.20 -15.15 16.35
CA TYR A 222 -1.74 -14.32 15.25
C TYR A 222 -0.23 -14.48 15.07
N ALA A 223 0.19 -15.70 14.75
CA ALA A 223 1.59 -15.99 14.50
C ALA A 223 2.04 -15.27 13.21
N PHE A 224 3.19 -14.62 13.27
CA PHE A 224 3.82 -13.99 12.12
C PHE A 224 4.22 -15.06 11.11
N ARG A 225 3.94 -14.82 9.83
CA ARG A 225 4.08 -15.80 8.75
C ARG A 225 5.19 -15.45 7.78
N ALA A 226 5.28 -14.19 7.38
CA ALA A 226 6.16 -13.82 6.28
C ALA A 226 6.74 -12.41 6.40
N LEU A 227 8.04 -12.30 6.14
CA LEU A 227 8.78 -11.05 5.99
C LEU A 227 9.32 -10.97 4.56
N PHE A 228 9.03 -9.86 3.88
CA PHE A 228 9.58 -9.51 2.57
C PHE A 228 10.46 -8.27 2.71
N LEU A 229 11.71 -8.40 2.27
CA LEU A 229 12.66 -7.30 2.22
C LEU A 229 13.09 -7.13 0.76
N GLN A 230 12.77 -6.00 0.16
CA GLN A 230 13.25 -5.64 -1.17
C GLN A 230 14.13 -4.40 -1.06
N LEU A 231 15.44 -4.60 -1.16
CA LEU A 231 16.42 -3.55 -0.96
C LEU A 231 16.76 -2.89 -2.30
N HIS A 232 16.72 -1.56 -2.32
CA HIS A 232 17.16 -0.79 -3.47
C HIS A 232 18.68 -0.66 -3.45
N ALA A 233 19.34 -1.04 -4.55
CA ALA A 233 20.75 -0.76 -4.73
C ALA A 233 21.00 0.75 -4.66
N ALA A 234 22.14 1.16 -4.11
CA ALA A 234 22.62 2.52 -4.29
C ALA A 234 22.83 2.79 -5.78
N GLU A 235 22.47 3.98 -6.24
CA GLU A 235 22.67 4.34 -7.64
C GLU A 235 24.18 4.47 -7.90
N GLU A 236 24.70 3.62 -8.80
CA GLU A 236 26.08 3.70 -9.27
C GLU A 236 26.31 5.09 -9.90
N GLY A 237 27.00 5.98 -9.18
CA GLY A 237 27.31 7.33 -9.66
C GLY A 237 27.04 8.45 -8.65
N ALA A 238 26.39 8.19 -7.52
CA ALA A 238 26.45 9.10 -6.38
C ALA A 238 27.72 8.78 -5.57
N ASP A 239 28.65 9.74 -5.48
CA ASP A 239 30.05 9.58 -5.03
C ASP A 239 30.31 8.98 -3.62
N ALA A 240 29.29 8.51 -2.91
CA ALA A 240 29.45 7.62 -1.77
C ALA A 240 28.15 6.87 -1.51
N GLU A 241 28.22 5.56 -1.34
CA GLU A 241 27.12 4.80 -0.76
C GLU A 241 26.84 5.37 0.64
N PRO A 242 25.60 5.77 0.98
CA PRO A 242 25.29 6.19 2.34
C PRO A 242 25.56 5.00 3.27
N ALA A 243 26.57 5.12 4.14
CA ALA A 243 27.05 4.08 5.05
C ALA A 243 26.00 3.48 6.01
N ASN A 244 24.77 4.01 5.96
CA ASN A 244 23.66 3.73 6.86
C ASN A 244 22.50 2.97 6.20
N VAL A 245 22.68 2.44 4.98
CA VAL A 245 21.65 1.62 4.32
C VAL A 245 21.85 0.14 4.63
N LEU A 246 20.74 -0.57 4.85
CA LEU A 246 20.69 -2.01 5.08
C LEU A 246 21.17 -2.76 3.84
N SER A 247 22.22 -3.56 4.01
CA SER A 247 22.82 -4.35 2.94
C SER A 247 22.16 -5.73 2.81
N ALA A 248 22.45 -6.43 1.71
CA ALA A 248 22.06 -7.83 1.56
C ALA A 248 22.61 -8.74 2.68
N ALA A 249 23.82 -8.45 3.19
CA ALA A 249 24.41 -9.19 4.31
C ALA A 249 23.62 -9.01 5.62
N ASP A 250 23.13 -7.78 5.86
CA ASP A 250 22.27 -7.49 7.00
C ASP A 250 20.93 -8.23 6.90
N ALA A 251 20.32 -8.26 5.70
CA ALA A 251 19.09 -9.02 5.46
C ALA A 251 19.30 -10.54 5.63
N ARG A 252 20.45 -11.08 5.19
CA ARG A 252 20.83 -12.48 5.46
C ARG A 252 20.99 -12.76 6.95
N THR A 253 21.46 -11.79 7.73
CA THR A 253 21.54 -11.92 9.20
C THR A 253 20.16 -12.12 9.81
N VAL A 254 19.15 -11.38 9.34
CA VAL A 254 17.74 -11.58 9.75
C VAL A 254 17.25 -12.98 9.37
N GLN A 255 17.54 -13.42 8.15
CA GLN A 255 17.15 -14.75 7.67
C GLN A 255 17.79 -15.88 8.50
N LEU A 256 19.09 -15.79 8.80
CA LEU A 256 19.81 -16.77 9.61
C LEU A 256 19.31 -16.80 11.06
N ALA A 257 19.02 -15.64 11.65
CA ALA A 257 18.55 -15.53 13.03
C ALA A 257 17.13 -16.10 13.25
N LEU A 258 16.42 -16.42 12.17
CA LEU A 258 15.06 -16.94 12.16
C LEU A 258 14.96 -18.31 11.47
N ALA A 259 16.08 -18.94 11.14
CA ALA A 259 16.12 -20.23 10.45
C ALA A 259 15.47 -21.37 11.25
N ASP A 260 15.36 -21.21 12.57
CA ASP A 260 14.70 -22.13 13.50
C ASP A 260 13.19 -21.83 13.68
N THR A 261 12.67 -20.79 13.03
CA THR A 261 11.26 -20.40 13.12
C THR A 261 10.48 -20.83 11.88
N ALA A 262 9.15 -20.87 11.97
CA ALA A 262 8.27 -21.13 10.82
C ALA A 262 8.07 -19.90 9.91
N ILE A 263 8.79 -18.80 10.16
CA ILE A 263 8.60 -17.53 9.45
C ILE A 263 9.34 -17.59 8.11
N ALA A 264 8.62 -17.35 7.03
CA ALA A 264 9.23 -17.22 5.70
C ALA A 264 9.89 -15.84 5.56
N VAL A 265 11.22 -15.81 5.38
CA VAL A 265 11.97 -14.57 5.11
C VAL A 265 12.43 -14.59 3.66
N THR A 266 11.96 -13.62 2.87
CA THR A 266 12.36 -13.45 1.46
C THR A 266 13.11 -12.13 1.30
N VAL A 267 14.32 -12.21 0.75
CA VAL A 267 15.18 -11.06 0.48
C VAL A 267 15.38 -10.94 -1.04
N CYS A 268 15.06 -9.78 -1.60
CA CYS A 268 15.24 -9.46 -3.01
C CYS A 268 16.16 -8.25 -3.18
N GLU A 269 17.22 -8.40 -3.97
CA GLU A 269 18.12 -7.31 -4.35
C GLU A 269 17.65 -6.70 -5.67
N ALA A 270 17.46 -5.38 -5.70
CA ALA A 270 17.13 -4.65 -6.92
C ALA A 270 18.39 -4.46 -7.79
N GLY A 271 18.91 -5.56 -8.37
CA GLY A 271 20.12 -5.55 -9.20
C GLY A 271 20.19 -6.62 -10.29
N GLY A 272 19.29 -7.61 -10.27
CA GLY A 272 19.13 -8.54 -11.39
C GLY A 272 18.44 -7.85 -12.55
N THR A 273 19.11 -7.74 -13.70
CA THR A 273 18.61 -7.25 -15.00
C THR A 273 17.08 -7.26 -15.17
N GLN A 274 16.54 -6.16 -15.71
CA GLN A 274 15.11 -5.83 -15.94
C GLN A 274 14.27 -6.85 -16.78
N GLY A 275 14.55 -8.14 -16.74
CA GLY A 275 13.62 -9.17 -17.18
C GLY A 275 12.66 -9.51 -16.05
N SER A 276 11.57 -8.74 -15.91
CA SER A 276 10.33 -9.10 -15.18
C SER A 276 10.50 -10.30 -14.24
N ALA A 277 11.26 -10.13 -13.16
CA ALA A 277 11.48 -11.21 -12.21
C ALA A 277 10.14 -11.43 -11.52
N ALA A 278 9.44 -12.46 -11.97
CA ALA A 278 8.18 -12.87 -11.44
C ALA A 278 8.33 -13.08 -9.94
N PHE A 279 7.61 -12.26 -9.15
CA PHE A 279 7.32 -12.51 -7.74
C PHE A 279 7.02 -14.01 -7.53
N PRO A 280 7.46 -14.61 -6.41
CA PRO A 280 7.09 -15.99 -6.09
C PRO A 280 5.56 -16.14 -6.21
N PRO A 281 5.07 -17.14 -6.97
CA PRO A 281 3.69 -17.21 -7.44
C PRO A 281 2.65 -17.32 -6.31
N THR A 282 3.06 -17.56 -5.07
CA THR A 282 2.19 -17.53 -3.89
C THR A 282 1.89 -16.11 -3.38
N LEU A 283 2.60 -15.07 -3.84
CA LEU A 283 2.28 -13.66 -3.60
C LEU A 283 1.86 -12.90 -4.86
N LYS A 284 1.83 -13.60 -6.01
CA LYS A 284 0.94 -13.28 -7.13
C LYS A 284 -0.47 -13.81 -6.82
N MET A 285 -1.05 -13.48 -5.67
CA MET A 285 -2.49 -13.67 -5.50
C MET A 285 -3.20 -12.56 -6.29
N GLY A 286 -3.51 -12.84 -7.57
CA GLY A 286 -4.61 -12.18 -8.28
C GLY A 286 -4.32 -11.25 -9.45
N TYR A 287 -3.07 -11.02 -9.90
CA TYR A 287 -2.82 -10.12 -11.05
C TYR A 287 -2.02 -10.79 -12.15
N HIS A 288 -2.68 -11.69 -12.88
CA HIS A 288 -2.47 -11.74 -14.32
C HIS A 288 -3.37 -10.68 -14.94
N ALA A 289 -2.78 -9.75 -15.70
CA ALA A 289 -3.49 -9.18 -16.83
C ALA A 289 -3.95 -10.37 -17.68
N ARG A 290 -5.22 -10.76 -17.56
CA ARG A 290 -5.85 -11.61 -18.58
C ARG A 290 -5.64 -10.91 -19.92
N PRO A 291 -5.42 -11.64 -21.03
CA PRO A 291 -5.36 -11.01 -22.34
C PRO A 291 -6.61 -10.14 -22.50
N VAL A 292 -6.40 -8.83 -22.51
CA VAL A 292 -7.44 -7.85 -22.77
C VAL A 292 -7.89 -8.12 -24.19
N LEU A 293 -9.12 -8.59 -24.35
CA LEU A 293 -9.81 -8.45 -25.62
C LEU A 293 -9.88 -6.95 -25.88
N ARG A 294 -8.96 -6.45 -26.71
CA ARG A 294 -9.11 -5.13 -27.33
C ARG A 294 -10.39 -5.22 -28.16
N ALA A 295 -11.45 -4.59 -27.67
CA ALA A 295 -12.63 -4.30 -28.45
C ALA A 295 -12.31 -3.20 -29.46
#